data_AF-A0A6L7TGP9-F1
#
_entry.id   AF-A0A6L7TGP9-F1
#
_cell.length_a   1.000
_cell.length_b   1.000
_cell.length_c   1.000
_cell.angle_alpha   90.00
_cell.angle_beta   90.00
_cell.angle_gamma   90.00
#
_symmetry.space_group_name_H-M   'P 1'
#
loop_
_entity.id
_entity.type
_entity.pdbx_description
1 polymer ?
#
loop_
_entity_poly.entity_id
_entity_poly.type
_entity_poly.pdbx_seq_one_letter_code
_entity_poly.pdbx_strand_id
1 'polypeptide(L)'
;MRNTFLKANPKLLLPLITVVVVAISFALGYLFASQRKFESSNVATKEVPISTQRATTSSPTEENLLSLSEALDPSQFESRFARISRFLEILAEANVQVIATYWEQGKVIDAPKFREEVQQKIVRRWAVLDPPEALNAVLKHSPEEHRLNLIKLVFLEWSLASLDEARVRALSLDQASKEAAVSGMVLAREDLSVSERRQIARELDCEWIAIEVLNSATTQPVIANPAVEFKNFVESNFANFQKFNSSQSLLFGYLVHAWVVQDGVDVIEIMSEALPSDFSLLATAEFVSSQLLLAQPQLAMEFLVELVNRDSDERFRELAVKLVGEWAEWDVDAALDSTFTVEARAFRRELQRRVLEEFAQSDPPGMLGQIHNLPENLQSLAHEIALIEIAVSSPEKVADSLGDLREREQRDRVAAVVVANWAVKNVNDVLHWISTDPKVAHYRSELIEVALRELARTNPQKAFDTAVTLPLNTEGQGWEGRVIFDLMARDIDSAVSMLPKVRAGPTRREAYDWVIFDCISWENDSARAIELLIEMCEVEPMGTRYSTLSLASRAPRQVFEALDKISSAYAKAELANWLIRYSDDHGMFSDEELEILERIKRAKPRTVSPRFIKAAESVRQLRQEEPVD
;
A
#
# COMPACT_ATOMS: atom_id res chain seq x y z
N MET A 1 7.81 14.68 7.66
CA MET A 1 9.14 14.77 7.02
C MET A 1 9.09 14.67 5.49
N ARG A 2 8.33 13.75 4.89
CA ARG A 2 8.16 13.61 3.42
C ARG A 2 7.67 14.88 2.70
N ASN A 3 6.72 15.62 3.28
CA ASN A 3 6.22 16.88 2.70
C ASN A 3 7.18 18.07 2.84
N THR A 4 8.11 18.02 3.79
CA THR A 4 9.09 19.11 4.03
C THR A 4 10.27 18.99 3.07
N PHE A 5 10.66 17.76 2.70
CA PHE A 5 11.72 17.49 1.74
C PHE A 5 11.32 17.86 0.30
N LEU A 6 10.08 17.56 -0.09
CA LEU A 6 9.57 17.84 -1.45
C LEU A 6 9.37 19.34 -1.74
N LYS A 7 9.13 20.18 -0.73
CA LYS A 7 9.03 21.64 -0.89
C LYS A 7 10.38 22.34 -1.01
N ALA A 8 11.47 21.73 -0.55
CA ALA A 8 12.76 22.40 -0.44
C ALA A 8 13.58 22.40 -1.74
N ASN A 9 13.43 21.38 -2.61
CA ASN A 9 14.26 21.26 -3.82
C ASN A 9 13.54 20.57 -4.99
N PRO A 10 12.58 21.24 -5.67
CA PRO A 10 11.89 20.66 -6.84
C PRO A 10 12.82 20.34 -8.02
N LYS A 11 14.02 20.94 -8.06
CA LYS A 11 15.04 20.70 -9.10
C LYS A 11 15.76 19.36 -8.99
N LEU A 12 15.68 18.67 -7.84
CA LEU A 12 16.29 17.34 -7.64
C LEU A 12 15.37 16.18 -7.98
N LEU A 13 14.08 16.45 -8.24
CA LEU A 13 13.08 15.41 -8.47
C LEU A 13 13.23 14.76 -9.85
N LEU A 14 13.48 15.57 -10.88
CA LEU A 14 13.63 15.10 -12.26
C LEU A 14 14.88 14.21 -12.46
N PRO A 15 16.08 14.58 -11.97
CA PRO A 15 17.26 13.72 -12.05
C PRO A 15 17.09 12.39 -11.30
N LEU A 16 16.42 12.41 -10.13
CA LEU A 16 16.18 11.20 -9.34
C LEU A 16 15.25 10.21 -10.06
N ILE A 17 14.18 10.71 -10.70
CA ILE A 17 13.28 9.89 -11.50
C ILE A 17 14.01 9.30 -12.72
N THR A 18 14.82 10.10 -13.41
CA THR A 18 15.63 9.62 -14.54
C THR A 18 16.62 8.52 -14.11
N VAL A 19 17.25 8.64 -12.94
CA VAL A 19 18.17 7.62 -12.39
C VAL A 19 17.45 6.30 -12.13
N VAL A 20 16.26 6.34 -11.53
CA VAL A 20 15.46 5.12 -11.24
C VAL A 20 15.01 4.43 -12.53
N VAL A 21 14.53 5.20 -13.52
CA VAL A 21 14.07 4.66 -14.81
C VAL A 21 15.22 4.02 -15.60
N VAL A 22 16.40 4.63 -15.59
CA VAL A 22 17.59 4.09 -16.28
C VAL A 22 18.12 2.83 -15.59
N ALA A 23 18.14 2.78 -14.25
CA ALA A 23 18.57 1.61 -13.49
C ALA A 23 17.66 0.39 -13.73
N ILE A 24 16.34 0.58 -13.70
CA ILE A 24 15.36 -0.47 -14.02
C ILE A 24 15.54 -0.97 -15.46
N SER A 25 15.73 -0.04 -16.40
CA SER A 25 15.92 -0.36 -17.83
C SER A 25 17.24 -1.06 -18.13
N PHE A 26 18.23 -0.98 -17.25
CA PHE A 26 19.52 -1.65 -17.39
C PHE A 26 19.49 -3.07 -16.81
N ALA A 27 18.90 -3.22 -15.63
CA ALA A 27 18.79 -4.52 -14.98
C ALA A 27 17.92 -5.49 -15.81
N LEU A 28 16.86 -4.99 -16.44
CA LEU A 28 16.08 -5.75 -17.43
C LEU A 28 16.94 -6.15 -18.63
N GLY A 29 17.81 -5.28 -19.16
CA GLY A 29 18.70 -5.61 -20.28
C GLY A 29 19.72 -6.71 -19.95
N TYR A 30 20.27 -6.70 -18.72
CA TYR A 30 21.29 -7.64 -18.28
C TYR A 30 20.74 -9.05 -17.98
N LEU A 31 19.56 -9.13 -17.33
CA LEU A 31 18.81 -10.38 -17.12
C LEU A 31 18.69 -11.25 -18.38
N PHE A 32 18.47 -10.62 -19.53
CA PHE A 32 18.26 -11.33 -20.78
C PHE A 32 19.55 -11.71 -21.50
N ALA A 33 20.66 -10.98 -21.28
CA ALA A 33 21.97 -11.37 -21.79
C ALA A 33 22.53 -12.60 -21.03
N SER A 34 22.29 -12.69 -19.72
CA SER A 34 22.74 -13.81 -18.90
C SER A 34 21.96 -15.11 -19.17
N GLN A 35 20.64 -15.04 -19.38
CA GLN A 35 19.83 -16.22 -19.78
C GLN A 35 20.33 -16.88 -21.08
N ARG A 36 20.73 -16.08 -22.09
CA ARG A 36 21.32 -16.61 -23.34
C ARG A 36 22.64 -17.37 -23.14
N LYS A 37 23.46 -16.95 -22.17
CA LYS A 37 24.74 -17.61 -21.87
C LYS A 37 24.54 -18.98 -21.21
N PHE A 38 23.44 -19.15 -20.46
CA PHE A 38 23.05 -20.42 -19.87
C PHE A 38 22.47 -21.40 -20.90
N GLU A 39 21.70 -20.92 -21.89
CA GLU A 39 21.18 -21.75 -22.98
C GLU A 39 22.27 -22.17 -23.97
N SER A 40 23.24 -21.30 -24.25
CA SER A 40 24.35 -21.58 -25.19
C SER A 40 25.44 -22.48 -24.61
N SER A 41 25.62 -22.54 -23.29
CA SER A 41 26.64 -23.37 -22.64
C SER A 41 26.25 -24.84 -22.47
N ASN A 42 24.96 -25.19 -22.60
CA ASN A 42 24.46 -26.56 -22.55
C ASN A 42 24.33 -27.24 -23.93
N VAL A 43 24.64 -26.53 -25.02
CA VAL A 43 24.69 -27.11 -26.37
C VAL A 43 26.14 -27.36 -26.75
N ALA A 44 26.63 -28.57 -26.44
CA ALA A 44 27.90 -29.05 -26.95
C ALA A 44 27.93 -28.94 -28.48
N THR A 45 28.94 -28.25 -28.99
CA THR A 45 29.20 -27.95 -30.40
C THR A 45 29.27 -29.22 -31.26
N LYS A 46 28.13 -29.62 -31.80
CA LYS A 46 28.08 -30.35 -33.07
C LYS A 46 27.75 -29.32 -34.13
N GLU A 47 28.74 -28.94 -34.94
CA GLU A 47 28.53 -28.14 -36.14
C GLU A 47 27.54 -28.89 -37.06
N VAL A 48 26.27 -28.53 -36.98
CA VAL A 48 25.27 -28.87 -37.98
C VAL A 48 25.37 -27.79 -39.05
N PRO A 49 25.71 -28.12 -40.30
CA PRO A 49 25.70 -27.13 -41.36
C PRO A 49 24.28 -26.59 -41.47
N ILE A 50 24.14 -25.26 -41.37
CA ILE A 50 22.89 -24.55 -41.64
C ILE A 50 22.58 -24.76 -43.12
N SER A 51 21.90 -25.87 -43.41
CA SER A 51 21.21 -26.07 -44.67
C SER A 51 20.06 -25.06 -44.69
N THR A 52 20.11 -24.17 -45.67
CA THR A 52 19.01 -23.28 -46.06
C THR A 52 17.87 -24.13 -46.64
N GLN A 53 17.27 -25.01 -45.83
CA GLN A 53 15.97 -25.56 -46.14
C GLN A 53 14.95 -24.47 -45.85
N ARG A 54 14.62 -23.73 -46.92
CA ARG A 54 13.46 -22.86 -46.99
C ARG A 54 12.23 -23.73 -46.75
N ALA A 55 11.77 -23.80 -45.51
CA ALA A 55 10.49 -24.40 -45.19
C ALA A 55 9.43 -23.63 -45.98
N THR A 56 8.77 -24.30 -46.92
CA THR A 56 7.53 -23.82 -47.53
C THR A 56 6.43 -23.94 -46.48
N THR A 57 6.47 -23.10 -45.46
CA THR A 57 5.36 -22.92 -44.54
C THR A 57 4.31 -22.09 -45.27
N SER A 58 3.10 -22.64 -45.41
CA SER A 58 1.92 -21.86 -45.76
C SER A 58 1.89 -20.63 -44.86
N SER A 59 1.83 -19.44 -45.45
CA SER A 59 1.65 -18.21 -44.68
C SER A 59 0.47 -18.40 -43.72
N PRO A 60 0.63 -18.13 -42.42
CA PRO A 60 -0.49 -18.21 -41.49
C PRO A 60 -1.62 -17.34 -42.05
N THR A 61 -2.72 -17.96 -42.40
CA THR A 61 -3.94 -17.26 -42.86
C THR A 61 -4.45 -16.42 -41.69
N GLU A 62 -4.88 -15.18 -41.96
CA GLU A 62 -5.40 -14.22 -40.96
C GLU A 62 -6.44 -14.84 -40.00
N GLU A 63 -7.15 -15.88 -40.41
CA GLU A 63 -8.16 -16.60 -39.61
C GLU A 63 -7.63 -17.36 -38.37
N ASN A 64 -6.32 -17.64 -38.25
CA ASN A 64 -5.78 -18.43 -37.12
C ASN A 64 -5.01 -17.61 -36.08
N LEU A 65 -4.97 -16.29 -36.21
CA LEU A 65 -4.27 -15.44 -35.25
C LEU A 65 -5.19 -15.10 -34.10
N LEU A 66 -4.92 -15.71 -32.93
CA LEU A 66 -5.51 -15.23 -31.67
C LEU A 66 -5.25 -13.73 -31.54
N SER A 67 -6.30 -12.99 -31.21
CA SER A 67 -6.19 -11.56 -30.93
C SER A 67 -5.34 -11.34 -29.68
N LEU A 68 -4.63 -10.21 -29.59
CA LEU A 68 -3.89 -9.86 -28.36
C LEU A 68 -4.86 -9.79 -27.17
N SER A 69 -6.09 -9.32 -27.41
CA SER A 69 -7.15 -9.28 -26.39
C SER A 69 -7.48 -10.66 -25.85
N GLU A 70 -7.54 -11.71 -26.67
CA GLU A 70 -7.78 -13.08 -26.20
C GLU A 70 -6.57 -13.61 -25.44
N ALA A 71 -5.35 -13.36 -25.93
CA ALA A 71 -4.12 -13.81 -25.27
C ALA A 71 -3.87 -13.13 -23.92
N LEU A 72 -4.40 -11.92 -23.72
CA LEU A 72 -4.27 -11.14 -22.50
C LEU A 72 -5.56 -11.12 -21.66
N ASP A 73 -6.60 -11.87 -22.06
CA ASP A 73 -7.89 -11.91 -21.39
C ASP A 73 -7.73 -12.50 -19.98
N PRO A 74 -8.00 -11.74 -18.90
CA PRO A 74 -7.93 -12.27 -17.54
C PRO A 74 -8.93 -13.40 -17.27
N SER A 75 -9.96 -13.59 -18.11
CA SER A 75 -10.91 -14.70 -17.97
C SER A 75 -10.41 -16.02 -18.57
N GLN A 76 -9.43 -15.98 -19.47
CA GLN A 76 -8.87 -17.17 -20.13
C GLN A 76 -7.66 -17.75 -19.40
N PHE A 77 -7.00 -16.96 -18.55
CA PHE A 77 -5.75 -17.33 -17.90
C PHE A 77 -5.81 -17.06 -16.40
N GLU A 78 -5.31 -18.02 -15.62
CA GLU A 78 -5.37 -17.99 -14.15
C GLU A 78 -4.45 -16.92 -13.52
N SER A 79 -3.49 -16.37 -14.26
CA SER A 79 -2.55 -15.37 -13.73
C SER A 79 -2.00 -14.41 -14.79
N ARG A 80 -1.44 -13.28 -14.34
CA ARG A 80 -0.67 -12.35 -15.20
C ARG A 80 0.50 -13.02 -15.89
N PHE A 81 1.24 -13.88 -15.18
CA PHE A 81 2.38 -14.61 -15.73
C PHE A 81 1.95 -15.55 -16.87
N ALA A 82 0.85 -16.28 -16.70
CA ALA A 82 0.31 -17.16 -17.73
C ALA A 82 -0.09 -16.38 -19.00
N ARG A 83 -0.70 -15.20 -18.83
CA ARG A 83 -1.03 -14.28 -19.94
C ARG A 83 0.22 -13.85 -20.70
N ILE A 84 1.26 -13.41 -19.98
CA ILE A 84 2.52 -12.98 -20.61
C ILE A 84 3.20 -14.14 -21.33
N SER A 85 3.28 -15.32 -20.69
CA SER A 85 3.89 -16.50 -21.29
C SER A 85 3.19 -16.89 -22.59
N ARG A 86 1.85 -16.96 -22.58
CA ARG A 86 1.07 -17.27 -23.79
C ARG A 86 1.24 -16.19 -24.86
N PHE A 87 1.26 -14.93 -24.46
CA PHE A 87 1.50 -13.82 -25.37
C PHE A 87 2.89 -13.92 -26.03
N LEU A 88 3.93 -14.32 -25.29
CA LEU A 88 5.27 -14.51 -25.84
C LEU A 88 5.35 -15.64 -26.86
N GLU A 89 4.63 -16.75 -26.64
CA GLU A 89 4.51 -17.84 -27.63
C GLU A 89 3.91 -17.34 -28.95
N ILE A 90 2.80 -16.61 -28.87
CA ILE A 90 2.12 -16.04 -30.05
C ILE A 90 3.03 -15.01 -30.75
N LEU A 91 3.72 -14.17 -29.97
CA LEU A 91 4.61 -13.15 -30.49
C LEU A 91 5.83 -13.76 -31.20
N ALA A 92 6.31 -14.92 -30.76
CA ALA A 92 7.42 -15.62 -31.41
C ALA A 92 7.08 -16.04 -32.85
N GLU A 93 5.82 -16.37 -33.14
CA GLU A 93 5.35 -16.78 -34.47
C GLU A 93 4.85 -15.61 -35.34
N ALA A 94 4.65 -14.44 -34.74
CA ALA A 94 4.13 -13.27 -35.43
C ALA A 94 5.06 -12.75 -36.54
N ASN A 95 4.47 -12.34 -37.67
CA ASN A 95 5.14 -11.59 -38.73
C ASN A 95 4.97 -10.06 -38.52
N VAL A 96 5.58 -9.24 -39.39
CA VAL A 96 5.56 -7.77 -39.27
C VAL A 96 4.13 -7.21 -39.22
N GLN A 97 3.21 -7.70 -40.05
CA GLN A 97 1.81 -7.23 -40.08
C GLN A 97 1.06 -7.57 -38.79
N VAL A 98 1.27 -8.77 -38.26
CA VAL A 98 0.68 -9.21 -37.00
C VAL A 98 1.20 -8.37 -35.84
N ILE A 99 2.51 -8.11 -35.80
CA ILE A 99 3.13 -7.28 -34.77
C ILE A 99 2.61 -5.85 -34.81
N ALA A 100 2.42 -5.26 -35.99
CA ALA A 100 1.82 -3.93 -36.12
C ALA A 100 0.39 -3.91 -35.57
N THR A 101 -0.38 -4.99 -35.78
CA THR A 101 -1.72 -5.15 -35.20
C THR A 101 -1.67 -5.26 -33.68
N TYR A 102 -0.75 -6.06 -33.12
CA TYR A 102 -0.54 -6.18 -31.69
C TYR A 102 -0.07 -4.88 -31.05
N TRP A 103 0.75 -4.08 -31.74
CA TRP A 103 1.13 -2.75 -31.29
C TRP A 103 -0.08 -1.84 -31.10
N GLU A 104 -1.00 -1.84 -32.06
CA GLU A 104 -2.25 -1.06 -31.97
C GLU A 104 -3.13 -1.52 -30.81
N GLN A 105 -3.29 -2.84 -30.64
CA GLN A 105 -4.05 -3.44 -29.54
C GLN A 105 -3.38 -3.19 -28.17
N GLY A 106 -2.06 -3.21 -28.10
CA GLY A 106 -1.31 -2.97 -26.87
C GLY A 106 -1.55 -1.57 -26.30
N LYS A 107 -1.81 -0.56 -27.14
CA LYS A 107 -2.05 0.82 -26.67
C LYS A 107 -3.31 1.00 -25.82
N VAL A 108 -4.30 0.10 -25.94
CA VAL A 108 -5.57 0.20 -25.23
C VAL A 108 -5.63 -0.63 -23.94
N ILE A 109 -4.53 -1.25 -23.51
CA ILE A 109 -4.46 -2.01 -22.26
C ILE A 109 -4.62 -1.05 -21.08
N ASP A 110 -5.68 -1.15 -20.28
CA ASP A 110 -6.00 -0.18 -19.22
C ASP A 110 -4.96 -0.09 -18.09
N ALA A 111 -4.23 -1.17 -17.80
CA ALA A 111 -3.20 -1.22 -16.76
C ALA A 111 -1.85 -0.66 -17.26
N PRO A 112 -1.36 0.51 -16.79
CA PRO A 112 -0.20 1.18 -17.39
C PRO A 112 1.11 0.39 -17.32
N LYS A 113 1.44 -0.19 -16.15
CA LYS A 113 2.64 -1.04 -15.98
C LYS A 113 2.60 -2.26 -16.92
N PHE A 114 1.42 -2.89 -17.03
CA PHE A 114 1.23 -4.06 -17.88
C PHE A 114 1.29 -3.70 -19.37
N ARG A 115 0.70 -2.56 -19.75
CA ARG A 115 0.80 -1.97 -21.09
C ARG A 115 2.24 -1.78 -21.50
N GLU A 116 3.05 -1.17 -20.64
CA GLU A 116 4.47 -0.92 -20.90
C GLU A 116 5.20 -2.25 -21.15
N GLU A 117 5.02 -3.23 -20.29
CA GLU A 117 5.64 -4.56 -20.43
C GLU A 117 5.28 -5.23 -21.76
N VAL A 118 3.99 -5.26 -22.12
CA VAL A 118 3.52 -5.82 -23.40
C VAL A 118 4.15 -5.07 -24.57
N GLN A 119 4.16 -3.74 -24.54
CA GLN A 119 4.75 -2.91 -25.59
C GLN A 119 6.25 -3.16 -25.77
N GLN A 120 7.00 -3.33 -24.66
CA GLN A 120 8.43 -3.66 -24.73
C GLN A 120 8.67 -4.99 -25.44
N LYS A 121 7.86 -6.04 -25.17
CA LYS A 121 8.00 -7.33 -25.85
C LYS A 121 7.67 -7.21 -27.34
N ILE A 122 6.57 -6.53 -27.70
CA ILE A 122 6.17 -6.28 -29.10
C ILE A 122 7.30 -5.61 -29.87
N VAL A 123 7.84 -4.50 -29.33
CA VAL A 123 8.87 -3.70 -30.00
C VAL A 123 10.16 -4.48 -30.22
N ARG A 124 10.58 -5.32 -29.25
CA ARG A 124 11.76 -6.18 -29.44
C ARG A 124 11.56 -7.16 -30.59
N ARG A 125 10.42 -7.86 -30.63
CA ARG A 125 10.13 -8.79 -31.73
C ARG A 125 10.06 -8.04 -33.07
N TRP A 126 9.41 -6.87 -33.09
CA TRP A 126 9.34 -6.03 -34.29
C TRP A 126 10.73 -5.66 -34.77
N ALA A 127 11.61 -5.23 -33.87
CA ALA A 127 12.96 -4.82 -34.21
C ALA A 127 13.83 -5.97 -34.75
N VAL A 128 13.54 -7.22 -34.39
CA VAL A 128 14.19 -8.40 -35.00
C VAL A 128 13.70 -8.64 -36.43
N LEU A 129 12.44 -8.35 -36.74
CA LEU A 129 11.85 -8.60 -38.07
C LEU A 129 12.04 -7.45 -39.05
N ASP A 130 11.79 -6.22 -38.60
CA ASP A 130 11.89 -4.97 -39.36
C ASP A 130 12.23 -3.80 -38.41
N PRO A 131 13.53 -3.59 -38.11
CA PRO A 131 13.96 -2.53 -37.20
C PRO A 131 13.60 -1.09 -37.67
N PRO A 132 13.74 -0.72 -38.95
CA PRO A 132 13.28 0.58 -39.44
C PRO A 132 11.80 0.85 -39.16
N GLU A 133 10.92 -0.12 -39.43
CA GLU A 133 9.49 0.03 -39.21
C GLU A 133 9.14 0.10 -37.71
N ALA A 134 9.78 -0.75 -36.90
CA ALA A 134 9.65 -0.71 -35.43
C ALA A 134 10.03 0.66 -34.86
N LEU A 135 11.16 1.23 -35.30
CA LEU A 135 11.60 2.56 -34.88
C LEU A 135 10.59 3.65 -35.26
N ASN A 136 10.07 3.60 -36.49
CA ASN A 136 9.08 4.57 -36.96
C ASN A 136 7.78 4.48 -36.16
N ALA A 137 7.34 3.26 -35.81
CA ALA A 137 6.16 3.05 -34.97
C ALA A 137 6.37 3.67 -33.57
N VAL A 138 7.52 3.42 -32.94
CA VAL A 138 7.87 3.96 -31.62
C VAL A 138 7.94 5.50 -31.63
N LEU A 139 8.63 6.09 -32.62
CA LEU A 139 8.76 7.54 -32.73
C LEU A 139 7.41 8.25 -32.92
N LYS A 140 6.50 7.61 -33.68
CA LYS A 140 5.21 8.21 -34.04
C LYS A 140 4.16 8.05 -32.95
N HIS A 141 4.16 6.92 -32.22
CA HIS A 141 3.02 6.53 -31.40
C HIS A 141 3.30 6.42 -29.90
N SER A 142 4.57 6.41 -29.47
CA SER A 142 4.89 6.25 -28.04
C SER A 142 4.86 7.59 -27.28
N PRO A 143 4.28 7.63 -26.06
CA PRO A 143 4.40 8.75 -25.14
C PRO A 143 5.88 9.08 -24.87
N GLU A 144 6.21 10.36 -24.69
CA GLU A 144 7.59 10.82 -24.52
C GLU A 144 8.32 10.09 -23.38
N GLU A 145 7.64 9.89 -22.25
CA GLU A 145 8.16 9.18 -21.07
C GLU A 145 8.66 7.76 -21.37
N HIS A 146 8.00 7.03 -22.28
CA HIS A 146 8.30 5.63 -22.58
C HIS A 146 9.11 5.47 -23.87
N ARG A 147 9.14 6.52 -24.71
CA ARG A 147 9.72 6.47 -26.05
C ARG A 147 11.21 6.12 -26.02
N LEU A 148 11.97 6.72 -25.12
CA LEU A 148 13.42 6.51 -25.04
C LEU A 148 13.78 5.06 -24.72
N ASN A 149 13.05 4.42 -23.80
CA ASN A 149 13.25 3.01 -23.47
C ASN A 149 12.94 2.10 -24.67
N LEU A 150 11.86 2.38 -25.41
CA LEU A 150 11.50 1.61 -26.59
C LEU A 150 12.51 1.81 -27.74
N ILE A 151 13.01 3.04 -27.95
CA ILE A 151 14.08 3.30 -28.93
C ILE A 151 15.33 2.49 -28.56
N LYS A 152 15.74 2.51 -27.29
CA LYS A 152 16.87 1.71 -26.80
C LYS A 152 16.70 0.23 -27.15
N LEU A 153 15.50 -0.33 -26.96
CA LEU A 153 15.21 -1.74 -27.30
C LEU A 153 15.27 -2.01 -28.82
N VAL A 154 14.80 -1.08 -29.66
CA VAL A 154 14.93 -1.22 -31.12
C VAL A 154 16.40 -1.27 -31.52
N PHE A 155 17.21 -0.34 -31.03
CA PHE A 155 18.64 -0.28 -31.38
C PHE A 155 19.46 -1.40 -30.75
N LEU A 156 18.99 -1.98 -29.65
CA LEU A 156 19.57 -3.20 -29.08
C LEU A 156 19.43 -4.38 -30.04
N GLU A 157 18.25 -4.63 -30.59
CA GLU A 157 18.05 -5.75 -31.52
C GLU A 157 18.62 -5.44 -32.93
N TRP A 158 18.50 -4.20 -33.40
CA TRP A 158 19.01 -3.79 -34.72
C TRP A 158 20.53 -3.93 -34.81
N SER A 159 21.27 -3.55 -33.77
CA SER A 159 22.74 -3.62 -33.81
C SER A 159 23.29 -5.04 -33.82
N LEU A 160 22.53 -6.02 -33.29
CA LEU A 160 22.85 -7.44 -33.38
C LEU A 160 22.76 -7.92 -34.83
N ALA A 161 21.78 -7.41 -35.58
CA ALA A 161 21.61 -7.75 -37.00
C ALA A 161 22.58 -6.98 -37.91
N SER A 162 22.68 -5.66 -37.74
CA SER A 162 23.53 -4.77 -38.54
C SER A 162 23.87 -3.49 -37.79
N LEU A 163 25.08 -3.43 -37.23
CA LEU A 163 25.57 -2.26 -36.48
C LEU A 163 25.72 -1.02 -37.37
N ASP A 164 26.17 -1.19 -38.61
CA ASP A 164 26.39 -0.05 -39.51
C ASP A 164 25.07 0.61 -39.93
N GLU A 165 24.04 -0.18 -40.23
CA GLU A 165 22.71 0.34 -40.52
C GLU A 165 22.10 1.06 -39.32
N ALA A 166 22.24 0.48 -38.13
CA ALA A 166 21.80 1.10 -36.88
C ALA A 166 22.51 2.45 -36.67
N ARG A 167 23.85 2.51 -36.83
CA ARG A 167 24.61 3.78 -36.71
C ARG A 167 24.13 4.84 -37.68
N VAL A 168 23.96 4.48 -38.96
CA VAL A 168 23.47 5.40 -40.00
C VAL A 168 22.08 5.92 -39.65
N ARG A 169 21.18 5.05 -39.17
CA ARG A 169 19.84 5.48 -38.77
C ARG A 169 19.88 6.42 -37.55
N ALA A 170 20.69 6.11 -36.54
CA ALA A 170 20.77 6.90 -35.32
C ALA A 170 21.18 8.37 -35.59
N LEU A 171 22.00 8.64 -36.62
CA LEU A 171 22.40 10.01 -36.99
C LEU A 171 21.20 10.93 -37.31
N SER A 172 20.07 10.36 -37.75
CA SER A 172 18.86 11.10 -38.12
C SER A 172 17.91 11.41 -36.95
N LEU A 173 18.21 10.92 -35.74
CA LEU A 173 17.36 11.10 -34.57
C LEU A 173 17.62 12.44 -33.86
N ASP A 174 16.68 12.87 -33.02
CA ASP A 174 16.94 13.95 -32.05
C ASP A 174 17.95 13.51 -30.99
N GLN A 175 18.49 14.45 -30.21
CA GLN A 175 19.58 14.15 -29.28
C GLN A 175 19.20 13.10 -28.21
N ALA A 176 18.03 13.19 -27.58
CA ALA A 176 17.62 12.23 -26.56
C ALA A 176 17.41 10.82 -27.17
N SER A 177 16.83 10.76 -28.37
CA SER A 177 16.69 9.52 -29.12
C SER A 177 18.03 8.93 -29.59
N LYS A 178 19.01 9.77 -29.97
CA LYS A 178 20.39 9.34 -30.26
C LYS A 178 21.04 8.72 -29.03
N GLU A 179 20.84 9.33 -27.88
CA GLU A 179 21.38 8.86 -26.61
C GLU A 179 20.83 7.45 -26.27
N ALA A 180 19.52 7.27 -26.38
CA ALA A 180 18.89 5.96 -26.25
C ALA A 180 19.41 4.93 -27.28
N ALA A 181 19.59 5.35 -28.54
CA ALA A 181 20.10 4.50 -29.61
C ALA A 181 21.55 4.03 -29.34
N VAL A 182 22.44 4.94 -28.94
CA VAL A 182 23.84 4.62 -28.57
C VAL A 182 23.85 3.64 -27.40
N SER A 183 23.04 3.88 -26.36
CA SER A 183 22.90 2.97 -25.22
C SER A 183 22.49 1.56 -25.67
N GLY A 184 21.46 1.44 -26.52
CA GLY A 184 21.00 0.15 -27.06
C GLY A 184 22.07 -0.58 -27.88
N MET A 185 22.70 0.12 -28.84
CA MET A 185 23.70 -0.47 -29.73
C MET A 185 24.89 -1.05 -28.97
N VAL A 186 25.39 -0.29 -27.99
CA VAL A 186 26.52 -0.68 -27.18
C VAL A 186 26.17 -1.87 -26.28
N LEU A 187 25.01 -1.84 -25.62
CA LEU A 187 24.64 -2.88 -24.66
C LEU A 187 24.44 -4.24 -25.32
N ALA A 188 23.98 -4.24 -26.56
CA ALA A 188 23.75 -5.47 -27.30
C ALA A 188 25.03 -6.22 -27.71
N ARG A 189 26.11 -5.48 -27.98
CA ARG A 189 27.28 -5.99 -28.70
C ARG A 189 28.46 -6.16 -27.76
N GLU A 190 28.60 -7.33 -27.15
CA GLU A 190 29.73 -7.68 -26.28
C GLU A 190 31.07 -7.70 -27.03
N ASP A 191 31.04 -7.94 -28.34
CA ASP A 191 32.21 -8.04 -29.22
C ASP A 191 32.90 -6.70 -29.52
N LEU A 192 32.25 -5.57 -29.25
CA LEU A 192 32.85 -4.25 -29.47
C LEU A 192 33.93 -3.92 -28.43
N SER A 193 35.10 -3.54 -28.92
CA SER A 193 36.17 -2.99 -28.09
C SER A 193 35.78 -1.64 -27.46
N VAL A 194 36.47 -1.30 -26.37
CA VAL A 194 36.43 0.02 -25.71
C VAL A 194 36.58 1.16 -26.73
N SER A 195 37.50 1.02 -27.69
CA SER A 195 37.74 2.01 -28.74
C SER A 195 36.58 2.14 -29.72
N GLU A 196 35.99 1.03 -30.16
CA GLU A 196 34.86 1.03 -31.09
C GLU A 196 33.61 1.63 -30.43
N ARG A 197 33.33 1.29 -29.17
CA ARG A 197 32.24 1.90 -28.40
C ARG A 197 32.41 3.41 -28.26
N ARG A 198 33.61 3.89 -27.95
CA ARG A 198 33.94 5.33 -27.93
C ARG A 198 33.74 5.97 -29.30
N GLN A 199 34.14 5.30 -30.36
CA GLN A 199 33.97 5.79 -31.72
C GLN A 199 32.49 5.97 -32.06
N ILE A 200 31.64 4.97 -31.80
CA ILE A 200 30.19 5.05 -32.02
C ILE A 200 29.59 6.24 -31.27
N ALA A 201 29.93 6.38 -29.99
CA ALA A 201 29.41 7.46 -29.17
C ALA A 201 29.86 8.85 -29.66
N ARG A 202 31.12 9.01 -30.11
CA ARG A 202 31.60 10.27 -30.70
C ARG A 202 30.93 10.61 -32.03
N GLU A 203 30.76 9.62 -32.90
CA GLU A 203 30.10 9.81 -34.19
C GLU A 203 28.66 10.31 -34.05
N LEU A 204 28.01 9.93 -32.95
CA LEU A 204 26.63 10.30 -32.64
C LEU A 204 26.51 11.48 -31.67
N ASP A 205 27.62 12.16 -31.36
CA ASP A 205 27.68 13.30 -30.43
C ASP A 205 27.10 12.96 -29.03
N CYS A 206 27.40 11.76 -28.56
CA CYS A 206 26.92 11.17 -27.30
C CYS A 206 28.12 10.76 -26.41
N GLU A 207 29.18 11.57 -26.35
CA GLU A 207 30.44 11.19 -25.70
C GLU A 207 30.29 10.92 -24.19
N TRP A 208 29.28 11.51 -23.54
CA TRP A 208 28.96 11.20 -22.14
C TRP A 208 28.44 9.77 -21.97
N ILE A 209 27.68 9.25 -22.95
CA ILE A 209 27.28 7.83 -22.97
C ILE A 209 28.49 6.96 -23.19
N ALA A 210 29.49 7.39 -23.96
CA ALA A 210 30.74 6.65 -24.09
C ALA A 210 31.34 6.36 -22.70
N ILE A 211 31.26 7.29 -21.74
CA ILE A 211 31.74 7.08 -20.37
C ILE A 211 30.87 6.07 -19.62
N GLU A 212 29.55 6.17 -19.75
CA GLU A 212 28.58 5.21 -19.18
C GLU A 212 28.70 3.79 -19.77
N VAL A 213 29.13 3.71 -21.03
CA VAL A 213 29.35 2.52 -21.84
C VAL A 213 30.76 1.95 -21.66
N LEU A 214 31.75 2.78 -21.39
CA LEU A 214 33.09 2.33 -21.03
C LEU A 214 33.07 1.58 -19.71
N ASN A 215 32.14 1.96 -18.84
CA ASN A 215 31.80 1.24 -17.62
C ASN A 215 31.08 -0.11 -17.87
N SER A 216 30.56 -0.36 -19.08
CA SER A 216 30.10 -1.69 -19.52
C SER A 216 31.16 -2.43 -20.37
N ALA A 217 32.10 -1.72 -20.98
CA ALA A 217 33.26 -2.28 -21.69
C ALA A 217 34.39 -2.74 -20.73
N THR A 218 34.36 -2.33 -19.47
CA THR A 218 35.14 -2.92 -18.38
C THR A 218 34.71 -4.36 -18.05
N THR A 219 33.71 -4.92 -18.74
CA THR A 219 33.27 -6.31 -18.59
C THR A 219 34.39 -7.35 -18.64
N GLN A 220 35.41 -7.26 -19.50
CA GLN A 220 36.45 -8.30 -19.46
C GLN A 220 37.33 -8.26 -18.19
N PRO A 221 37.93 -7.12 -17.79
CA PRO A 221 38.63 -7.02 -16.51
C PRO A 221 37.73 -7.24 -15.29
N VAL A 222 36.49 -6.73 -15.32
CA VAL A 222 35.51 -6.88 -14.24
C VAL A 222 35.01 -8.31 -14.11
N ILE A 223 34.81 -9.04 -15.21
CA ILE A 223 34.48 -10.47 -15.16
C ILE A 223 35.71 -11.29 -14.75
N ALA A 224 36.93 -10.83 -15.05
CA ALA A 224 38.15 -11.53 -14.66
C ALA A 224 38.48 -11.34 -13.17
N ASN A 225 38.28 -10.14 -12.63
CA ASN A 225 38.56 -9.80 -11.23
C ASN A 225 37.72 -8.62 -10.71
N PRO A 226 36.43 -8.84 -10.42
CA PRO A 226 35.49 -7.79 -10.00
C PRO A 226 35.88 -7.19 -8.65
N ALA A 227 36.56 -7.96 -7.79
CA ALA A 227 37.10 -7.49 -6.51
C ALA A 227 38.10 -6.34 -6.69
N VAL A 228 39.07 -6.52 -7.58
CA VAL A 228 40.10 -5.51 -7.86
C VAL A 228 39.48 -4.26 -8.48
N GLU A 229 38.56 -4.43 -9.42
CA GLU A 229 37.90 -3.30 -10.07
C GLU A 229 36.96 -2.55 -9.12
N PHE A 230 36.25 -3.25 -8.23
CA PHE A 230 35.47 -2.63 -7.16
C PHE A 230 36.36 -1.81 -6.25
N LYS A 231 37.48 -2.37 -5.79
CA LYS A 231 38.42 -1.64 -4.93
C LYS A 231 38.98 -0.41 -5.62
N ASN A 232 39.43 -0.54 -6.87
CA ASN A 232 39.92 0.58 -7.68
C ASN A 232 38.84 1.67 -7.84
N PHE A 233 37.59 1.26 -8.07
CA PHE A 233 36.47 2.17 -8.19
C PHE A 233 36.19 2.91 -6.88
N VAL A 234 36.14 2.21 -5.76
CA VAL A 234 35.94 2.80 -4.44
C VAL A 234 37.06 3.78 -4.12
N GLU A 235 38.33 3.39 -4.30
CA GLU A 235 39.49 4.27 -4.06
C GLU A 235 39.48 5.52 -4.95
N SER A 236 39.11 5.38 -6.22
CA SER A 236 39.08 6.50 -7.18
C SER A 236 37.92 7.46 -6.96
N ASN A 237 36.83 7.00 -6.37
CA ASN A 237 35.60 7.78 -6.18
C ASN A 237 35.30 8.09 -4.70
N PHE A 238 36.19 7.70 -3.79
CA PHE A 238 36.00 7.75 -2.33
C PHE A 238 35.50 9.10 -1.82
N ALA A 239 36.10 10.20 -2.28
CA ALA A 239 35.78 11.55 -1.81
C ALA A 239 34.39 12.07 -2.22
N ASN A 240 33.71 11.41 -3.17
CA ASN A 240 32.48 11.92 -3.80
C ASN A 240 31.33 10.90 -3.83
N PHE A 241 31.32 9.88 -2.94
CA PHE A 241 30.29 8.84 -2.93
C PHE A 241 28.84 9.37 -2.87
N GLN A 242 28.59 10.40 -2.05
CA GLN A 242 27.26 11.03 -1.97
C GLN A 242 26.86 11.83 -3.23
N LYS A 243 27.77 11.99 -4.19
CA LYS A 243 27.59 12.76 -5.42
C LYS A 243 27.74 11.89 -6.66
N PHE A 244 27.53 10.58 -6.54
CA PHE A 244 27.53 9.72 -7.70
C PHE A 244 26.54 10.25 -8.73
N ASN A 245 27.02 10.46 -9.95
CA ASN A 245 26.12 10.62 -11.09
C ASN A 245 25.48 9.26 -11.44
N SER A 246 24.53 9.27 -12.37
CA SER A 246 23.84 8.07 -12.84
C SER A 246 24.82 6.98 -13.27
N SER A 247 25.86 7.34 -14.02
CA SER A 247 26.82 6.40 -14.59
C SER A 247 27.75 5.77 -13.55
N GLN A 248 28.14 6.51 -12.51
CA GLN A 248 28.91 5.97 -11.37
C GLN A 248 28.07 5.01 -10.54
N SER A 249 26.79 5.33 -10.32
CA SER A 249 25.86 4.45 -9.61
C SER A 249 25.64 3.13 -10.36
N LEU A 250 25.49 3.21 -11.69
CA LEU A 250 25.37 2.04 -12.56
C LEU A 250 26.64 1.18 -12.56
N LEU A 251 27.83 1.78 -12.69
CA LEU A 251 29.09 1.04 -12.64
C LEU A 251 29.27 0.35 -11.28
N PHE A 252 28.98 1.06 -10.19
CA PHE A 252 29.01 0.49 -8.85
C PHE A 252 28.07 -0.72 -8.75
N GLY A 253 26.84 -0.60 -9.26
CA GLY A 253 25.87 -1.72 -9.36
C GLY A 253 26.39 -2.90 -10.14
N TYR A 254 27.02 -2.64 -11.28
CA TYR A 254 27.60 -3.66 -12.12
C TYR A 254 28.75 -4.40 -11.43
N LEU A 255 29.68 -3.66 -10.79
CA LEU A 255 30.81 -4.22 -10.06
C LEU A 255 30.35 -5.08 -8.89
N VAL A 256 29.38 -4.57 -8.12
CA VAL A 256 28.75 -5.30 -7.03
C VAL A 256 28.13 -6.60 -7.54
N HIS A 257 27.28 -6.51 -8.57
CA HIS A 257 26.61 -7.66 -9.14
C HIS A 257 27.62 -8.69 -9.68
N ALA A 258 28.59 -8.26 -10.49
CA ALA A 258 29.60 -9.14 -11.05
C ALA A 258 30.43 -9.84 -9.95
N TRP A 259 30.77 -9.11 -8.88
CA TRP A 259 31.51 -9.69 -7.77
C TRP A 259 30.69 -10.71 -6.99
N VAL A 260 29.44 -10.39 -6.65
CA VAL A 260 28.55 -11.32 -5.94
C VAL A 260 28.29 -12.58 -6.77
N VAL A 261 28.10 -12.44 -8.08
CA VAL A 261 27.92 -13.61 -8.97
C VAL A 261 29.17 -14.49 -9.04
N GLN A 262 30.35 -13.88 -8.99
CA GLN A 262 31.61 -14.63 -9.11
C GLN A 262 32.01 -15.33 -7.81
N ASP A 263 31.96 -14.62 -6.69
CA ASP A 263 32.58 -15.03 -5.43
C ASP A 263 31.54 -15.30 -4.32
N GLY A 264 30.24 -15.15 -4.60
CA GLY A 264 29.15 -15.37 -3.64
C GLY A 264 28.83 -14.14 -2.79
N VAL A 265 27.90 -14.31 -1.83
CA VAL A 265 27.38 -13.23 -0.98
C VAL A 265 28.38 -12.73 0.08
N ASP A 266 29.37 -13.56 0.45
CA ASP A 266 30.42 -13.24 1.43
C ASP A 266 31.20 -11.97 1.07
N VAL A 267 31.27 -11.62 -0.23
CA VAL A 267 31.95 -10.42 -0.72
C VAL A 267 31.37 -9.13 -0.18
N ILE A 268 30.13 -9.14 0.32
CA ILE A 268 29.45 -7.93 0.74
C ILE A 268 30.02 -7.40 2.06
N GLU A 269 30.55 -8.28 2.91
CA GLU A 269 31.31 -7.86 4.09
C GLU A 269 32.60 -7.15 3.66
N ILE A 270 33.32 -7.72 2.69
CA ILE A 270 34.52 -7.12 2.09
C ILE A 270 34.19 -5.77 1.43
N MET A 271 33.06 -5.69 0.71
CA MET A 271 32.58 -4.43 0.13
C MET A 271 32.25 -3.42 1.22
N SER A 272 31.60 -3.83 2.30
CA SER A 272 31.23 -2.95 3.40
C SER A 272 32.45 -2.41 4.14
N GLU A 273 33.51 -3.21 4.29
CA GLU A 273 34.80 -2.78 4.84
C GLU A 273 35.54 -1.81 3.91
N ALA A 274 35.39 -1.99 2.60
CA ALA A 274 36.00 -1.11 1.60
C ALA A 274 35.27 0.24 1.46
N LEU A 275 33.96 0.28 1.74
CA LEU A 275 33.15 1.49 1.64
C LEU A 275 33.45 2.48 2.79
N PRO A 276 33.26 3.80 2.58
CA PRO A 276 33.41 4.79 3.65
C PRO A 276 32.51 4.45 4.84
N SER A 277 32.95 4.77 6.07
CA SER A 277 32.20 4.51 7.31
C SER A 277 30.80 5.13 7.35
N ASP A 278 30.56 6.17 6.56
CA ASP A 278 29.28 6.85 6.44
C ASP A 278 28.28 6.07 5.56
N PHE A 279 28.75 5.07 4.82
CA PHE A 279 27.93 4.17 4.03
C PHE A 279 27.45 3.04 4.94
N SER A 280 26.22 3.15 5.44
CA SER A 280 25.66 2.11 6.30
C SER A 280 25.57 0.79 5.53
N LEU A 281 25.86 -0.33 6.20
CA LEU A 281 25.65 -1.69 5.68
C LEU A 281 24.25 -1.85 5.06
N LEU A 282 23.24 -1.19 5.63
CA LEU A 282 21.88 -1.15 5.10
C LEU A 282 21.76 -0.54 3.70
N ALA A 283 22.43 0.58 3.43
CA ALA A 283 22.39 1.22 2.11
C ALA A 283 23.07 0.36 1.04
N THR A 284 24.19 -0.29 1.40
CA THR A 284 24.84 -1.28 0.55
C THR A 284 23.92 -2.46 0.30
N ALA A 285 23.31 -3.02 1.36
CA ALA A 285 22.38 -4.14 1.25
C ALA A 285 21.16 -3.80 0.39
N GLU A 286 20.53 -2.63 0.56
CA GLU A 286 19.40 -2.19 -0.26
C GLU A 286 19.78 -2.10 -1.73
N PHE A 287 20.93 -1.49 -2.02
CA PHE A 287 21.41 -1.36 -3.38
C PHE A 287 21.74 -2.71 -4.01
N VAL A 288 22.55 -3.54 -3.34
CA VAL A 288 22.94 -4.88 -3.82
C VAL A 288 21.70 -5.74 -4.04
N SER A 289 20.81 -5.81 -3.05
CA SER A 289 19.62 -6.65 -3.11
C SER A 289 18.65 -6.20 -4.18
N SER A 290 18.54 -4.90 -4.46
CA SER A 290 17.71 -4.41 -5.57
C SER A 290 18.28 -4.81 -6.94
N GLN A 291 19.61 -4.79 -7.10
CA GLN A 291 20.26 -5.25 -8.34
C GLN A 291 20.15 -6.77 -8.49
N LEU A 292 20.35 -7.52 -7.40
CA LEU A 292 20.16 -8.97 -7.37
C LEU A 292 18.70 -9.33 -7.58
N LEU A 293 17.73 -8.58 -7.05
CA LEU A 293 16.32 -8.87 -7.24
C LEU A 293 15.96 -8.87 -8.72
N LEU A 294 16.56 -7.95 -9.48
CA LEU A 294 16.37 -7.91 -10.92
C LEU A 294 17.11 -9.08 -11.58
N ALA A 295 18.39 -9.31 -11.29
CA ALA A 295 19.16 -10.34 -12.00
C ALA A 295 18.87 -11.80 -11.59
N GLN A 296 18.79 -12.06 -10.28
CA GLN A 296 18.69 -13.34 -9.60
C GLN A 296 17.91 -13.19 -8.28
N PRO A 297 16.56 -13.09 -8.33
CA PRO A 297 15.72 -12.84 -7.16
C PRO A 297 15.98 -13.76 -5.96
N GLN A 298 16.22 -15.05 -6.23
CA GLN A 298 16.51 -16.05 -5.21
C GLN A 298 17.80 -15.72 -4.44
N LEU A 299 18.86 -15.31 -5.15
CA LEU A 299 20.13 -14.91 -4.53
C LEU A 299 19.98 -13.62 -3.71
N ALA A 300 19.12 -12.70 -4.16
CA ALA A 300 18.78 -11.50 -3.40
C ALA A 300 18.13 -11.85 -2.05
N MET A 301 17.20 -12.81 -2.05
CA MET A 301 16.52 -13.25 -0.83
C MET A 301 17.45 -14.03 0.09
N GLU A 302 18.28 -14.94 -0.44
CA GLU A 302 19.29 -15.66 0.34
C GLU A 302 20.23 -14.68 1.06
N PHE A 303 20.71 -13.67 0.33
CA PHE A 303 21.54 -12.61 0.89
C PHE A 303 20.84 -11.85 2.03
N LEU A 304 19.60 -11.43 1.84
CA LEU A 304 18.86 -10.69 2.87
C LEU A 304 18.56 -11.55 4.10
N VAL A 305 18.23 -12.83 3.90
CA VAL A 305 17.94 -13.75 4.99
C VAL A 305 19.20 -14.00 5.82
N GLU A 306 20.35 -14.14 5.17
CA GLU A 306 21.63 -14.23 5.85
C GLU A 306 21.92 -12.97 6.68
N LEU A 307 21.71 -11.78 6.10
CA LEU A 307 21.87 -10.52 6.82
C LEU A 307 20.95 -10.41 8.04
N VAL A 308 19.67 -10.76 7.91
CA VAL A 308 18.70 -10.73 9.01
C VAL A 308 19.03 -11.76 10.10
N ASN A 309 19.58 -12.92 9.72
CA ASN A 309 20.01 -13.92 10.69
C ASN A 309 21.28 -13.51 11.45
N ARG A 310 22.17 -12.77 10.78
CA ARG A 310 23.42 -12.28 11.37
C ARG A 310 23.22 -11.04 12.24
N ASP A 311 22.35 -10.13 11.82
CA ASP A 311 22.07 -8.87 12.47
C ASP A 311 20.56 -8.70 12.70
N SER A 312 20.17 -8.56 13.97
CA SER A 312 18.78 -8.33 14.38
C SER A 312 18.27 -6.90 14.10
N ASP A 313 18.99 -6.12 13.28
CA ASP A 313 18.53 -4.80 12.84
C ASP A 313 17.24 -4.93 12.02
N GLU A 314 16.16 -4.39 12.58
CA GLU A 314 14.82 -4.40 11.99
C GLU A 314 14.80 -3.80 10.57
N ARG A 315 15.76 -2.94 10.22
CA ARG A 315 15.84 -2.33 8.88
C ARG A 315 16.16 -3.34 7.78
N PHE A 316 16.97 -4.38 8.05
CA PHE A 316 17.19 -5.45 7.08
C PHE A 316 15.94 -6.29 6.88
N ARG A 317 15.17 -6.49 7.95
CA ARG A 317 13.88 -7.16 7.92
C ARG A 317 12.87 -6.39 7.07
N GLU A 318 12.76 -5.07 7.28
CA GLU A 318 11.93 -4.18 6.45
C GLU A 318 12.34 -4.23 4.97
N LEU A 319 13.64 -4.24 4.68
CA LEU A 319 14.16 -4.34 3.32
C LEU A 319 13.79 -5.68 2.66
N ALA A 320 13.92 -6.80 3.37
CA ALA A 320 13.52 -8.11 2.89
C ALA A 320 12.02 -8.21 2.62
N VAL A 321 11.18 -7.64 3.50
CA VAL A 321 9.72 -7.54 3.29
C VAL A 321 9.42 -6.70 2.03
N LYS A 322 10.10 -5.58 1.84
CA LYS A 322 9.94 -4.76 0.63
C LYS A 322 10.28 -5.56 -0.63
N LEU A 323 11.47 -6.17 -0.68
CA LEU A 323 11.98 -6.84 -1.87
C LEU A 323 11.23 -8.14 -2.23
N VAL A 324 10.77 -8.91 -1.23
CA VAL A 324 9.93 -10.09 -1.52
C VAL A 324 8.57 -9.66 -2.08
N GLY A 325 8.05 -8.51 -1.67
CA GLY A 325 6.86 -7.91 -2.28
C GLY A 325 7.13 -7.48 -3.72
N GLU A 326 8.24 -6.79 -4.00
CA GLU A 326 8.61 -6.41 -5.36
C GLU A 326 8.80 -7.64 -6.28
N TRP A 327 9.38 -8.73 -5.76
CA TRP A 327 9.48 -10.00 -6.50
C TRP A 327 8.09 -10.58 -6.81
N ALA A 328 7.19 -10.58 -5.83
CA ALA A 328 5.85 -11.11 -5.99
C ALA A 328 5.02 -10.36 -7.06
N GLU A 329 5.38 -9.12 -7.43
CA GLU A 329 4.76 -8.43 -8.58
C GLU A 329 4.94 -9.19 -9.91
N TRP A 330 5.98 -10.03 -10.03
CA TRP A 330 6.38 -10.69 -11.27
C TRP A 330 6.27 -12.22 -11.20
N ASP A 331 6.59 -12.80 -10.05
CA ASP A 331 6.62 -14.25 -9.84
C ASP A 331 6.24 -14.60 -8.39
N VAL A 332 4.93 -14.71 -8.14
CA VAL A 332 4.37 -15.00 -6.81
C VAL A 332 4.83 -16.37 -6.30
N ASP A 333 4.85 -17.38 -7.16
CA ASP A 333 5.19 -18.76 -6.77
C ASP A 333 6.64 -18.84 -6.30
N ALA A 334 7.58 -18.30 -7.10
CA ALA A 334 9.00 -18.30 -6.71
C ALA A 334 9.26 -17.40 -5.50
N ALA A 335 8.62 -16.23 -5.41
CA ALA A 335 8.72 -15.38 -4.24
C ALA A 335 8.21 -16.09 -2.98
N LEU A 336 7.08 -16.81 -3.07
CA LEU A 336 6.51 -17.56 -1.95
C LEU A 336 7.40 -18.74 -1.55
N ASP A 337 7.90 -19.50 -2.52
CA ASP A 337 8.82 -20.60 -2.29
C ASP A 337 10.09 -20.14 -1.57
N SER A 338 10.64 -18.99 -1.95
CA SER A 338 11.82 -18.40 -1.31
C SER A 338 11.61 -18.16 0.18
N THR A 339 10.39 -17.83 0.61
CA THR A 339 10.08 -17.58 2.03
C THR A 339 10.25 -18.81 2.91
N PHE A 340 10.06 -20.02 2.36
CA PHE A 340 10.17 -21.25 3.15
C PHE A 340 11.60 -21.59 3.58
N THR A 341 12.59 -20.95 2.96
CA THR A 341 14.01 -21.05 3.33
C THR A 341 14.33 -20.33 4.65
N VAL A 342 13.49 -19.39 5.09
CA VAL A 342 13.72 -18.56 6.29
C VAL A 342 13.45 -19.33 7.57
N GLU A 343 14.47 -19.66 8.36
CA GLU A 343 14.32 -20.47 9.59
C GLU A 343 13.42 -19.81 10.65
N ALA A 344 13.52 -18.50 10.84
CA ALA A 344 12.76 -17.76 11.84
C ALA A 344 11.25 -17.73 11.50
N ARG A 345 10.46 -18.59 12.17
CA ARG A 345 9.02 -18.78 11.90
C ARG A 345 8.19 -17.49 11.89
N ALA A 346 8.49 -16.52 12.74
CA ALA A 346 7.75 -15.25 12.80
C ALA A 346 8.02 -14.40 11.54
N PHE A 347 9.30 -14.28 11.17
CA PHE A 347 9.71 -13.53 9.99
C PHE A 347 9.30 -14.23 8.68
N ARG A 348 9.42 -15.56 8.60
CA ARG A 348 8.84 -16.35 7.49
C ARG A 348 7.37 -16.03 7.25
N ARG A 349 6.55 -16.02 8.31
CA ARG A 349 5.11 -15.72 8.19
C ARG A 349 4.84 -14.31 7.72
N GLU A 350 5.69 -13.36 8.08
CA GLU A 350 5.58 -11.99 7.61
C GLU A 350 5.91 -11.86 6.13
N LEU A 351 6.98 -12.50 5.65
CA LEU A 351 7.32 -12.53 4.21
C LEU A 351 6.20 -13.21 3.40
N GLN A 352 5.69 -14.34 3.88
CA GLN A 352 4.56 -15.05 3.25
C GLN A 352 3.33 -14.16 3.15
N ARG A 353 2.96 -13.48 4.24
CA ARG A 353 1.85 -12.52 4.22
C ARG A 353 2.09 -11.41 3.20
N ARG A 354 3.30 -10.85 3.12
CA ARG A 354 3.62 -9.78 2.17
C ARG A 354 3.50 -10.23 0.71
N VAL A 355 3.98 -11.43 0.38
CA VAL A 355 3.82 -12.02 -0.98
C VAL A 355 2.34 -12.19 -1.31
N LEU A 356 1.55 -12.73 -0.37
CA LEU A 356 0.12 -12.92 -0.54
C LEU A 356 -0.65 -11.60 -0.65
N GLU A 357 -0.26 -10.56 0.09
CA GLU A 357 -0.81 -9.19 -0.04
C GLU A 357 -0.54 -8.61 -1.43
N GLU A 358 0.67 -8.78 -1.97
CA GLU A 358 1.01 -8.29 -3.31
C GLU A 358 0.26 -9.07 -4.40
N PHE A 359 0.12 -10.39 -4.24
CA PHE A 359 -0.70 -11.19 -5.15
C PHE A 359 -2.16 -10.75 -5.11
N ALA A 360 -2.73 -10.58 -3.91
CA ALA A 360 -4.10 -10.10 -3.77
C ALA A 360 -4.29 -8.73 -4.42
N GLN A 361 -3.38 -7.77 -4.20
CA GLN A 361 -3.49 -6.44 -4.79
C GLN A 361 -3.43 -6.45 -6.33
N SER A 362 -2.64 -7.36 -6.91
CA SER A 362 -2.48 -7.45 -8.36
C SER A 362 -3.58 -8.25 -9.05
N ASP A 363 -4.04 -9.34 -8.44
CA ASP A 363 -5.05 -10.26 -8.98
C ASP A 363 -5.84 -10.98 -7.88
N PRO A 364 -6.78 -10.30 -7.20
CA PRO A 364 -7.55 -10.89 -6.11
C PRO A 364 -8.37 -12.13 -6.53
N PRO A 365 -9.07 -12.14 -7.69
CA PRO A 365 -9.76 -13.33 -8.18
C PRO A 365 -8.81 -14.48 -8.54
N GLY A 366 -7.67 -14.19 -9.18
CA GLY A 366 -6.65 -15.19 -9.47
C GLY A 366 -6.12 -15.84 -8.19
N MET A 367 -5.88 -15.05 -7.15
CA MET A 367 -5.50 -15.55 -5.83
C MET A 367 -6.55 -16.50 -5.24
N LEU A 368 -7.84 -16.15 -5.28
CA LEU A 368 -8.92 -17.07 -4.85
C LEU A 368 -8.89 -18.41 -5.61
N GLY A 369 -8.66 -18.36 -6.93
CA GLY A 369 -8.54 -19.54 -7.77
C GLY A 369 -7.37 -20.45 -7.40
N GLN A 370 -6.27 -19.87 -6.88
CA GLN A 370 -5.06 -20.59 -6.53
C GLN A 370 -4.98 -21.06 -5.07
N ILE A 371 -5.92 -20.69 -4.19
CA ILE A 371 -5.87 -21.03 -2.75
C ILE A 371 -5.62 -22.51 -2.51
N HIS A 372 -6.24 -23.41 -3.28
CA HIS A 372 -6.09 -24.85 -3.08
C HIS A 372 -4.71 -25.40 -3.45
N ASN A 373 -3.94 -24.66 -4.25
CA ASN A 373 -2.57 -25.00 -4.61
C ASN A 373 -1.56 -24.51 -3.57
N LEU A 374 -1.96 -23.58 -2.69
CA LEU A 374 -1.11 -23.10 -1.60
C LEU A 374 -0.99 -24.16 -0.49
N PRO A 375 0.15 -24.18 0.24
CA PRO A 375 0.30 -24.99 1.44
C PRO A 375 -0.85 -24.77 2.44
N GLU A 376 -1.33 -25.84 3.09
CA GLU A 376 -2.53 -25.82 3.94
C GLU A 376 -2.48 -24.71 5.00
N ASN A 377 -1.30 -24.45 5.57
CA ASN A 377 -1.10 -23.41 6.58
C ASN A 377 -1.20 -21.96 6.05
N LEU A 378 -1.26 -21.77 4.73
CA LEU A 378 -1.41 -20.47 4.07
C LEU A 378 -2.80 -20.27 3.46
N GLN A 379 -3.56 -21.34 3.21
CA GLN A 379 -4.87 -21.24 2.55
C GLN A 379 -5.84 -20.30 3.27
N SER A 380 -5.91 -20.37 4.59
CA SER A 380 -6.78 -19.50 5.39
C SER A 380 -6.39 -18.03 5.30
N LEU A 381 -5.09 -17.75 5.37
CA LEU A 381 -4.54 -16.39 5.27
C LEU A 381 -4.75 -15.82 3.86
N ALA A 382 -4.47 -16.62 2.83
CA ALA A 382 -4.68 -16.26 1.44
C ALA A 382 -6.15 -15.94 1.15
N HIS A 383 -7.07 -16.75 1.68
CA HIS A 383 -8.51 -16.53 1.54
C HIS A 383 -8.94 -15.22 2.21
N GLU A 384 -8.47 -14.95 3.43
CA GLU A 384 -8.75 -13.71 4.14
C GLU A 384 -8.26 -12.48 3.35
N ILE A 385 -7.00 -12.48 2.90
CA ILE A 385 -6.39 -11.36 2.18
C ILE A 385 -7.12 -11.12 0.85
N ALA A 386 -7.38 -12.17 0.07
CA ALA A 386 -8.08 -12.05 -1.21
C ALA A 386 -9.48 -11.44 -1.04
N LEU A 387 -10.25 -11.89 -0.05
CA LEU A 387 -11.58 -11.35 0.22
C LEU A 387 -11.54 -9.90 0.71
N ILE A 388 -10.55 -9.53 1.53
CA ILE A 388 -10.34 -8.15 1.96
C ILE A 388 -10.11 -7.23 0.76
N GLU A 389 -9.26 -7.64 -0.19
CA GLU A 389 -8.96 -6.85 -1.38
C GLU A 389 -10.19 -6.74 -2.30
N ILE A 390 -10.93 -7.84 -2.52
CA ILE A 390 -12.17 -7.83 -3.30
C ILE A 390 -13.22 -6.90 -2.66
N ALA A 391 -13.28 -6.85 -1.32
CA ALA A 391 -14.26 -6.05 -0.59
C ALA A 391 -14.13 -4.54 -0.85
N VAL A 392 -12.95 -4.06 -1.26
CA VAL A 392 -12.74 -2.65 -1.65
C VAL A 392 -13.61 -2.30 -2.87
N SER A 393 -13.62 -3.18 -3.88
CA SER A 393 -14.36 -2.95 -5.13
C SER A 393 -15.80 -3.45 -5.05
N SER A 394 -16.02 -4.64 -4.49
CA SER A 394 -17.26 -5.42 -4.57
C SER A 394 -17.63 -6.05 -3.22
N PRO A 395 -17.90 -5.25 -2.18
CA PRO A 395 -18.16 -5.78 -0.83
C PRO A 395 -19.38 -6.72 -0.77
N GLU A 396 -20.38 -6.52 -1.64
CA GLU A 396 -21.58 -7.37 -1.72
C GLU A 396 -21.22 -8.82 -2.08
N LYS A 397 -20.30 -9.00 -3.03
CA LYS A 397 -19.84 -10.34 -3.45
C LYS A 397 -19.12 -11.05 -2.31
N VAL A 398 -18.35 -10.32 -1.53
CA VAL A 398 -17.60 -10.88 -0.39
C VAL A 398 -18.53 -11.25 0.75
N ALA A 399 -19.59 -10.46 0.99
CA ALA A 399 -20.61 -10.77 1.99
C ALA A 399 -21.23 -12.16 1.78
N ASP A 400 -21.52 -12.52 0.51
CA ASP A 400 -22.05 -13.83 0.15
C ASP A 400 -21.05 -14.97 0.47
N SER A 401 -19.75 -14.73 0.22
CA SER A 401 -18.65 -15.67 0.43
C SER A 401 -18.12 -15.77 1.86
N LEU A 402 -18.61 -14.97 2.82
CA LEU A 402 -18.16 -15.06 4.22
C LEU A 402 -18.35 -16.46 4.84
N GLY A 403 -19.29 -17.24 4.32
CA GLY A 403 -19.52 -18.63 4.76
C GLY A 403 -18.36 -19.58 4.45
N ASP A 404 -17.51 -19.24 3.49
CA ASP A 404 -16.42 -20.08 3.00
C ASP A 404 -15.18 -20.00 3.89
N LEU A 405 -15.08 -18.96 4.72
CA LEU A 405 -14.05 -18.80 5.73
C LEU A 405 -14.33 -19.74 6.91
N ARG A 406 -13.37 -20.62 7.22
CA ARG A 406 -13.52 -21.65 8.28
C ARG A 406 -13.51 -21.04 9.68
N GLU A 407 -12.58 -20.13 9.93
CA GLU A 407 -12.36 -19.55 11.26
C GLU A 407 -13.32 -18.37 11.51
N ARG A 408 -13.95 -18.36 12.69
CA ARG A 408 -14.87 -17.28 13.08
C ARG A 408 -14.16 -15.93 13.13
N GLU A 409 -12.96 -15.87 13.70
CA GLU A 409 -12.23 -14.61 13.83
C GLU A 409 -11.89 -14.00 12.47
N GLN A 410 -11.52 -14.83 11.50
CA GLN A 410 -11.32 -14.40 10.10
C GLN A 410 -12.61 -13.86 9.49
N ARG A 411 -13.74 -14.56 9.67
CA ARG A 411 -15.06 -14.08 9.22
C ARG A 411 -15.39 -12.72 9.80
N ASP A 412 -15.18 -12.54 11.11
CA ASP A 412 -15.51 -11.30 11.81
C ASP A 412 -14.63 -10.13 11.29
N ARG A 413 -13.34 -10.36 11.03
CA ARG A 413 -12.43 -9.38 10.42
C ARG A 413 -12.82 -9.01 8.99
N VAL A 414 -13.06 -10.00 8.13
CA VAL A 414 -13.46 -9.75 6.74
C VAL A 414 -14.82 -9.06 6.69
N ALA A 415 -15.78 -9.47 7.53
CA ALA A 415 -17.10 -8.81 7.64
C ALA A 415 -16.97 -7.34 8.03
N ALA A 416 -16.09 -7.00 8.98
CA ALA A 416 -15.84 -5.60 9.34
C ALA A 416 -15.29 -4.78 8.17
N VAL A 417 -14.37 -5.34 7.37
CA VAL A 417 -13.84 -4.69 6.16
C VAL A 417 -14.91 -4.52 5.09
N VAL A 418 -15.74 -5.55 4.86
CA VAL A 418 -16.89 -5.50 3.95
C VAL A 418 -17.83 -4.37 4.34
N VAL A 419 -18.22 -4.32 5.61
CA VAL A 419 -19.11 -3.28 6.14
C VAL A 419 -18.50 -1.89 5.98
N ALA A 420 -17.21 -1.73 6.30
CA ALA A 420 -16.54 -0.44 6.19
C ALA A 420 -16.56 0.08 4.75
N ASN A 421 -16.21 -0.75 3.77
CA ASN A 421 -16.19 -0.36 2.36
C ASN A 421 -17.59 -0.18 1.77
N TRP A 422 -18.55 -1.01 2.18
CA TRP A 422 -19.91 -0.95 1.67
C TRP A 422 -20.71 0.21 2.26
N ALA A 423 -20.51 0.56 3.53
CA ALA A 423 -21.25 1.63 4.20
C ALA A 423 -20.98 3.01 3.58
N VAL A 424 -19.77 3.22 3.03
CA VAL A 424 -19.41 4.42 2.27
C VAL A 424 -20.26 4.56 1.00
N LYS A 425 -20.60 3.43 0.35
CA LYS A 425 -21.41 3.40 -0.89
C LYS A 425 -22.90 3.42 -0.59
N ASN A 426 -23.38 2.51 0.27
CA ASN A 426 -24.79 2.40 0.64
C ASN A 426 -24.99 1.78 2.04
N VAL A 427 -25.01 2.62 3.06
CA VAL A 427 -25.26 2.19 4.45
C VAL A 427 -26.59 1.44 4.65
N ASN A 428 -27.63 1.75 3.88
CA ASN A 428 -28.95 1.15 4.12
C ASN A 428 -28.93 -0.33 3.73
N ASP A 429 -28.30 -0.65 2.59
CA ASP A 429 -28.14 -2.03 2.13
C ASP A 429 -27.27 -2.83 3.10
N VAL A 430 -26.19 -2.21 3.60
CA VAL A 430 -25.32 -2.80 4.64
C VAL A 430 -26.09 -3.12 5.92
N LEU A 431 -26.87 -2.17 6.44
CA LEU A 431 -27.63 -2.38 7.66
C LEU A 431 -28.72 -3.43 7.46
N HIS A 432 -29.33 -3.48 6.28
CA HIS A 432 -30.24 -4.55 5.91
C HIS A 432 -29.53 -5.90 5.95
N TRP A 433 -28.39 -6.03 5.26
CA TRP A 433 -27.59 -7.26 5.25
C TRP A 433 -27.18 -7.71 6.66
N ILE A 434 -26.63 -6.81 7.49
CA ILE A 434 -26.26 -7.07 8.89
C ILE A 434 -27.47 -7.57 9.71
N SER A 435 -28.67 -7.06 9.43
CA SER A 435 -29.90 -7.46 10.13
C SER A 435 -30.46 -8.81 9.68
N THR A 436 -30.25 -9.19 8.41
CA THR A 436 -30.86 -10.38 7.81
C THR A 436 -29.94 -11.59 7.71
N ASP A 437 -28.63 -11.38 7.59
CA ASP A 437 -27.69 -12.49 7.37
C ASP A 437 -27.39 -13.22 8.70
N PRO A 438 -27.74 -14.52 8.81
CA PRO A 438 -27.48 -15.29 10.02
C PRO A 438 -25.99 -15.50 10.30
N LYS A 439 -25.10 -15.41 9.31
CA LYS A 439 -23.65 -15.62 9.45
C LYS A 439 -22.99 -14.57 10.34
N VAL A 440 -23.58 -13.38 10.44
CA VAL A 440 -23.06 -12.25 11.23
C VAL A 440 -23.92 -11.89 12.45
N ALA A 441 -24.95 -12.69 12.73
CA ALA A 441 -25.88 -12.40 13.83
C ALA A 441 -25.19 -12.28 15.19
N HIS A 442 -24.09 -13.02 15.42
CA HIS A 442 -23.34 -13.00 16.67
C HIS A 442 -22.44 -11.77 16.86
N TYR A 443 -22.22 -10.96 15.83
CA TYR A 443 -21.37 -9.75 15.85
C TYR A 443 -22.09 -8.53 15.26
N ARG A 444 -23.44 -8.58 15.29
CA ARG A 444 -24.31 -7.59 14.64
C ARG A 444 -24.07 -6.19 15.17
N SER A 445 -23.95 -6.04 16.49
CA SER A 445 -23.79 -4.75 17.15
C SER A 445 -22.50 -4.06 16.68
N GLU A 446 -21.42 -4.82 16.62
CA GLU A 446 -20.11 -4.31 16.26
C GLU A 446 -20.02 -3.97 14.77
N LEU A 447 -20.68 -4.72 13.90
CA LEU A 447 -20.80 -4.36 12.48
C LEU A 447 -21.65 -3.10 12.27
N ILE A 448 -22.77 -2.94 12.99
CA ILE A 448 -23.55 -1.69 12.97
C ILE A 448 -22.66 -0.52 13.38
N GLU A 449 -21.85 -0.69 14.42
CA GLU A 449 -20.91 0.32 14.88
C GLU A 449 -19.91 0.71 13.77
N VAL A 450 -19.31 -0.27 13.09
CA VAL A 450 -18.40 0.00 11.97
C VAL A 450 -19.11 0.78 10.86
N ALA A 451 -20.32 0.38 10.49
CA ALA A 451 -21.11 1.05 9.45
C ALA A 451 -21.40 2.53 9.81
N LEU A 452 -21.84 2.78 11.04
CA LEU A 452 -22.15 4.11 11.53
C LEU A 452 -20.90 4.97 11.64
N ARG A 453 -19.78 4.39 12.10
CA ARG A 453 -18.49 5.08 12.19
C ARG A 453 -18.03 5.55 10.81
N GLU A 454 -18.03 4.67 9.81
CA GLU A 454 -17.62 5.03 8.45
C GLU A 454 -18.57 6.07 7.83
N LEU A 455 -19.88 5.93 8.07
CA LEU A 455 -20.83 6.95 7.62
C LEU A 455 -20.59 8.29 8.31
N ALA A 456 -20.28 8.31 9.62
CA ALA A 456 -20.01 9.54 10.34
C ALA A 456 -18.77 10.27 9.82
N ARG A 457 -17.77 9.55 9.26
CA ARG A 457 -16.59 10.17 8.64
C ARG A 457 -16.92 10.98 7.40
N THR A 458 -17.93 10.56 6.64
CA THR A 458 -18.26 11.13 5.32
C THR A 458 -19.52 12.00 5.37
N ASN A 459 -20.46 11.68 6.25
CA ASN A 459 -21.71 12.39 6.44
C ASN A 459 -22.22 12.22 7.90
N PRO A 460 -21.71 13.04 8.84
CA PRO A 460 -22.12 13.05 10.24
C PRO A 460 -23.63 13.06 10.47
N GLN A 461 -24.35 13.92 9.76
CA GLN A 461 -25.79 14.11 9.93
C GLN A 461 -26.56 12.86 9.51
N LYS A 462 -26.22 12.27 8.34
CA LYS A 462 -26.84 11.02 7.90
C LYS A 462 -26.52 9.86 8.85
N ALA A 463 -25.30 9.78 9.39
CA ALA A 463 -24.94 8.78 10.40
C ALA A 463 -25.81 8.90 11.64
N PHE A 464 -25.97 10.12 12.16
CA PHE A 464 -26.82 10.40 13.30
C PHE A 464 -28.29 10.05 13.03
N ASP A 465 -28.84 10.51 11.91
CA ASP A 465 -30.23 10.23 11.53
C ASP A 465 -30.47 8.72 11.38
N THR A 466 -29.52 8.01 10.78
CA THR A 466 -29.55 6.54 10.66
C THR A 466 -29.53 5.89 12.05
N ALA A 467 -28.62 6.32 12.92
CA ALA A 467 -28.48 5.79 14.28
C ALA A 467 -29.78 5.94 15.12
N VAL A 468 -30.49 7.06 14.97
CA VAL A 468 -31.77 7.30 15.66
C VAL A 468 -32.86 6.30 15.25
N THR A 469 -32.83 5.82 13.99
CA THR A 469 -33.81 4.83 13.49
C THR A 469 -33.52 3.40 13.92
N LEU A 470 -32.29 3.11 14.33
CA LEU A 470 -31.89 1.76 14.72
C LEU A 470 -32.45 1.39 16.12
N PRO A 471 -32.76 0.09 16.35
CA PRO A 471 -33.12 -0.37 17.68
C PRO A 471 -31.96 -0.18 18.65
N LEU A 472 -32.26 -0.10 19.95
CA LEU A 472 -31.23 -0.05 20.99
C LEU A 472 -30.26 -1.25 20.84
N ASN A 473 -28.99 -1.02 21.17
CA ASN A 473 -27.98 -2.08 21.16
C ASN A 473 -28.26 -3.14 22.25
N THR A 474 -27.43 -4.18 22.30
CA THR A 474 -27.55 -5.28 23.28
C THR A 474 -27.44 -4.82 24.74
N GLU A 475 -26.88 -3.64 25.00
CA GLU A 475 -26.76 -3.03 26.33
C GLU A 475 -27.91 -2.05 26.65
N GLY A 476 -28.88 -1.90 25.73
CA GLY A 476 -29.98 -0.96 25.87
C GLY A 476 -29.60 0.50 25.61
N GLN A 477 -28.41 0.76 25.04
CA GLN A 477 -27.95 2.09 24.68
C GLN A 477 -28.33 2.45 23.23
N GLY A 478 -28.52 3.75 22.99
CA GLY A 478 -28.77 4.28 21.65
C GLY A 478 -27.49 4.41 20.82
N TRP A 479 -27.55 4.06 19.54
CA TRP A 479 -26.44 4.21 18.59
C TRP A 479 -26.03 5.66 18.37
N GLU A 480 -26.94 6.59 18.58
CA GLU A 480 -26.71 8.02 18.42
C GLU A 480 -25.62 8.55 19.36
N GLY A 481 -25.47 7.96 20.57
CA GLY A 481 -24.41 8.31 21.49
C GLY A 481 -23.03 7.92 20.96
N ARG A 482 -22.95 6.80 20.22
CA ARG A 482 -21.72 6.33 19.59
C ARG A 482 -21.29 7.23 18.44
N VAL A 483 -22.26 7.68 17.63
CA VAL A 483 -21.99 8.67 16.57
C VAL A 483 -21.46 9.96 17.16
N ILE A 484 -22.06 10.46 18.26
CA ILE A 484 -21.56 11.67 18.95
C ILE A 484 -20.12 11.47 19.43
N PHE A 485 -19.83 10.33 20.06
CA PHE A 485 -18.47 10.02 20.52
C PHE A 485 -17.44 10.05 19.38
N ASP A 486 -17.77 9.47 18.22
CA ASP A 486 -16.88 9.48 17.05
C ASP A 486 -16.70 10.89 16.46
N LEU A 487 -17.74 11.73 16.53
CA LEU A 487 -17.68 13.11 16.07
C LEU A 487 -16.87 14.01 17.00
N MET A 488 -16.92 13.82 18.31
CA MET A 488 -16.16 14.65 19.26
C MET A 488 -14.67 14.74 18.91
N ALA A 489 -14.05 13.64 18.50
CA ALA A 489 -12.64 13.61 18.16
C ALA A 489 -12.28 14.35 16.84
N ARG A 490 -13.27 14.83 16.08
CA ARG A 490 -13.08 15.32 14.68
C ARG A 490 -13.80 16.63 14.38
N ASP A 491 -15.00 16.79 14.92
CA ASP A 491 -15.93 17.88 14.68
C ASP A 491 -16.88 18.00 15.89
N ILE A 492 -16.38 18.65 16.94
CA ILE A 492 -17.15 18.86 18.17
C ILE A 492 -18.36 19.77 17.97
N ASP A 493 -18.34 20.66 16.98
CA ASP A 493 -19.47 21.53 16.66
C ASP A 493 -20.67 20.73 16.16
N SER A 494 -20.42 19.80 15.24
CA SER A 494 -21.44 18.85 14.80
C SER A 494 -21.94 18.00 15.97
N ALA A 495 -21.03 17.46 16.79
CA ALA A 495 -21.38 16.66 17.97
C ALA A 495 -22.33 17.43 18.93
N VAL A 496 -21.97 18.67 19.27
CA VAL A 496 -22.75 19.56 20.13
C VAL A 496 -24.14 19.83 19.54
N SER A 497 -24.22 20.15 18.24
CA SER A 497 -25.50 20.45 17.58
C SER A 497 -26.48 19.25 17.57
N MET A 498 -25.96 18.03 17.73
CA MET A 498 -26.73 16.79 17.72
C MET A 498 -27.18 16.33 19.12
N LEU A 499 -26.55 16.80 20.20
CA LEU A 499 -26.88 16.43 21.58
C LEU A 499 -28.38 16.54 21.92
N PRO A 500 -29.10 17.63 21.57
CA PRO A 500 -30.53 17.74 21.89
C PRO A 500 -31.39 16.67 21.22
N LYS A 501 -30.91 16.10 20.11
CA LYS A 501 -31.61 15.10 19.29
C LYS A 501 -31.39 13.67 19.77
N VAL A 502 -30.40 13.41 20.64
CA VAL A 502 -30.12 12.07 21.20
C VAL A 502 -31.33 11.56 21.97
N ARG A 503 -31.69 10.27 21.98
CA ARG A 503 -32.86 9.82 22.74
C ARG A 503 -32.69 10.07 24.24
N ALA A 504 -33.72 10.61 24.90
CA ALA A 504 -33.71 10.88 26.34
C ALA A 504 -33.40 9.60 27.14
N GLY A 505 -32.65 9.73 28.24
CA GLY A 505 -32.17 8.61 29.05
C GLY A 505 -30.65 8.58 29.26
N PRO A 506 -30.09 7.41 29.66
CA PRO A 506 -28.67 7.25 29.96
C PRO A 506 -27.74 7.66 28.80
N THR A 507 -28.05 7.26 27.57
CA THR A 507 -27.22 7.58 26.38
C THR A 507 -27.08 9.07 26.13
N ARG A 508 -28.16 9.86 26.28
CA ARG A 508 -28.10 11.32 26.16
C ARG A 508 -27.14 11.92 27.18
N ARG A 509 -27.24 11.48 28.44
CA ARG A 509 -26.37 11.97 29.51
C ARG A 509 -24.92 11.62 29.29
N GLU A 510 -24.63 10.38 28.92
CA GLU A 510 -23.26 9.95 28.59
C GLU A 510 -22.69 10.78 27.43
N ALA A 511 -23.50 11.07 26.40
CA ALA A 511 -23.09 11.93 25.30
C ALA A 511 -22.75 13.37 25.75
N TYR A 512 -23.61 14.00 26.58
CA TYR A 512 -23.27 15.32 27.15
C TYR A 512 -22.01 15.25 28.02
N ASP A 513 -21.89 14.24 28.89
CA ASP A 513 -20.73 14.08 29.76
C ASP A 513 -19.42 13.96 28.97
N TRP A 514 -19.43 13.19 27.88
CA TRP A 514 -18.30 13.06 26.98
C TRP A 514 -17.95 14.38 26.30
N VAL A 515 -18.94 15.06 25.68
CA VAL A 515 -18.69 16.33 24.98
C VAL A 515 -18.18 17.41 25.93
N ILE A 516 -18.78 17.54 27.12
CA ILE A 516 -18.32 18.48 28.15
C ILE A 516 -16.89 18.17 28.56
N PHE A 517 -16.56 16.89 28.78
CA PHE A 517 -15.20 16.49 29.13
C PHE A 517 -14.19 16.89 28.04
N ASP A 518 -14.54 16.72 26.77
CA ASP A 518 -13.65 17.01 25.63
C ASP A 518 -13.41 18.52 25.44
N CYS A 519 -14.47 19.34 25.54
CA CYS A 519 -14.37 20.80 25.57
C CYS A 519 -13.39 21.28 26.65
N ILE A 520 -13.40 20.60 27.81
CA ILE A 520 -12.49 20.90 28.91
C ILE A 520 -11.08 20.42 28.56
N SER A 521 -10.91 19.13 28.23
CA SER A 521 -9.59 18.49 28.17
C SER A 521 -8.74 18.97 27.00
N TRP A 522 -9.32 19.14 25.82
CA TRP A 522 -8.58 19.40 24.58
C TRP A 522 -8.70 20.83 24.09
N GLU A 523 -9.91 21.40 24.10
CA GLU A 523 -10.14 22.75 23.59
C GLU A 523 -9.85 23.84 24.64
N ASN A 524 -9.82 23.46 25.93
CA ASN A 524 -9.75 24.38 27.05
C ASN A 524 -10.89 25.43 27.04
N ASP A 525 -12.04 25.06 26.48
CA ASP A 525 -13.23 25.90 26.36
C ASP A 525 -14.20 25.63 27.53
N SER A 526 -13.84 26.18 28.69
CA SER A 526 -14.67 26.04 29.90
C SER A 526 -16.01 26.76 29.77
N ALA A 527 -16.11 27.81 28.95
CA ALA A 527 -17.36 28.56 28.77
C ALA A 527 -18.41 27.69 28.06
N ARG A 528 -18.03 27.08 26.93
CA ARG A 528 -18.89 26.14 26.20
C ARG A 528 -19.25 24.92 27.04
N ALA A 529 -18.29 24.36 27.78
CA ALA A 529 -18.54 23.25 28.69
C ALA A 529 -19.60 23.58 29.77
N ILE A 530 -19.62 24.83 30.26
CA ILE A 530 -20.62 25.31 31.21
C ILE A 530 -21.99 25.48 30.55
N GLU A 531 -22.06 26.02 29.34
CA GLU A 531 -23.32 26.14 28.59
C GLU A 531 -23.96 24.76 28.38
N LEU A 532 -23.16 23.77 27.97
CA LEU A 532 -23.59 22.38 27.81
C LEU A 532 -23.99 21.73 29.14
N LEU A 533 -23.29 22.02 30.24
CA LEU A 533 -23.68 21.54 31.57
C LEU A 533 -25.05 22.09 31.99
N ILE A 534 -25.28 23.39 31.79
CA ILE A 534 -26.58 24.02 32.08
C ILE A 534 -27.67 23.35 31.24
N GLU A 535 -27.46 23.20 29.94
CA GLU A 535 -28.40 22.53 29.03
C GLU A 535 -28.70 21.09 29.48
N MET A 536 -27.67 20.31 29.80
CA MET A 536 -27.83 18.95 30.32
C MET A 536 -28.65 18.94 31.62
N CYS A 537 -28.42 19.86 32.55
CA CYS A 537 -29.18 19.96 33.80
C CYS A 537 -30.66 20.28 33.59
N GLU A 538 -31.01 21.02 32.54
CA GLU A 538 -32.39 21.31 32.17
C GLU A 538 -33.08 20.10 31.54
N VAL A 539 -32.36 19.38 30.67
CA VAL A 539 -32.94 18.28 29.88
C VAL A 539 -32.96 16.97 30.64
N GLU A 540 -31.92 16.68 31.43
CA GLU A 540 -31.72 15.42 32.18
C GLU A 540 -31.20 15.70 33.61
N PRO A 541 -32.07 16.10 34.56
CA PRO A 541 -31.68 16.56 35.90
C PRO A 541 -30.94 15.53 36.79
N MET A 542 -30.82 14.27 36.36
CA MET A 542 -30.17 13.20 37.12
C MET A 542 -28.95 12.66 36.35
N GLY A 543 -27.73 12.92 36.82
CA GLY A 543 -26.57 12.10 36.38
C GLY A 543 -25.19 12.76 36.25
N THR A 544 -25.02 14.03 36.55
CA THR A 544 -23.81 14.81 36.17
C THR A 544 -22.61 14.57 37.12
N ARG A 545 -21.95 13.40 37.06
CA ARG A 545 -20.89 13.06 38.03
C ARG A 545 -19.48 13.40 37.55
N TYR A 546 -19.08 12.89 36.40
CA TYR A 546 -17.67 12.94 36.00
C TYR A 546 -17.29 14.26 35.32
N SER A 547 -18.08 14.70 34.34
CA SER A 547 -17.86 15.94 33.59
C SER A 547 -17.88 17.17 34.51
N THR A 548 -18.84 17.19 35.45
CA THR A 548 -18.98 18.24 36.47
C THR A 548 -17.76 18.34 37.38
N LEU A 549 -17.19 17.21 37.81
CA LEU A 549 -16.01 17.20 38.67
C LEU A 549 -14.80 17.75 37.91
N SER A 550 -14.60 17.29 36.68
CA SER A 550 -13.53 17.81 35.81
C SER A 550 -13.68 19.31 35.57
N LEU A 551 -14.90 19.79 35.32
CA LEU A 551 -15.16 21.21 35.11
C LEU A 551 -14.96 22.04 36.38
N ALA A 552 -15.47 21.57 37.53
CA ALA A 552 -15.30 22.21 38.82
C ALA A 552 -13.81 22.27 39.24
N SER A 553 -13.00 21.30 38.85
CA SER A 553 -11.56 21.31 39.12
C SER A 553 -10.80 22.42 38.38
N ARG A 554 -11.29 22.81 37.20
CA ARG A 554 -10.63 23.80 36.34
C ARG A 554 -11.25 25.19 36.41
N ALA A 555 -12.57 25.27 36.59
CA ALA A 555 -13.35 26.51 36.57
C ALA A 555 -14.41 26.56 37.70
N PRO A 556 -14.04 26.37 38.98
CA PRO A 556 -15.00 26.20 40.09
C PRO A 556 -15.96 27.39 40.24
N ARG A 557 -15.47 28.62 40.08
CA ARG A 557 -16.29 29.84 40.18
C ARG A 557 -17.30 29.94 39.05
N GLN A 558 -16.91 29.61 37.82
CA GLN A 558 -17.83 29.69 36.69
C GLN A 558 -18.93 28.61 36.80
N VAL A 559 -18.61 27.42 37.35
CA VAL A 559 -19.61 26.39 37.67
C VAL A 559 -20.54 26.85 38.80
N PHE A 560 -20.02 27.55 39.81
CA PHE A 560 -20.83 28.15 40.85
C PHE A 560 -21.80 29.21 40.28
N GLU A 561 -21.33 30.12 39.43
CA GLU A 561 -22.17 31.12 38.75
C GLU A 561 -23.23 30.47 37.83
N ALA A 562 -22.93 29.30 37.25
CA ALA A 562 -23.88 28.56 36.43
C ALA A 562 -25.09 28.04 37.21
N LEU A 563 -24.98 27.85 38.54
CA LEU A 563 -26.10 27.40 39.38
C LEU A 563 -27.30 28.35 39.30
N ASP A 564 -27.06 29.65 39.14
CA ASP A 564 -28.14 30.64 39.04
C ASP A 564 -28.91 30.51 37.73
N LYS A 565 -28.26 30.04 36.67
CA LYS A 565 -28.83 29.88 35.31
C LYS A 565 -29.62 28.58 35.13
N ILE A 566 -29.36 27.56 35.94
CA ILE A 566 -30.15 26.33 35.95
C ILE A 566 -31.57 26.69 36.46
N SER A 567 -32.64 26.08 35.96
CA SER A 567 -34.02 26.26 36.42
C SER A 567 -34.50 25.07 37.25
N SER A 568 -33.96 23.87 36.96
CA SER A 568 -34.25 22.66 37.72
C SER A 568 -33.69 22.73 39.15
N ALA A 569 -34.56 22.97 40.14
CA ALA A 569 -34.20 23.00 41.57
C ALA A 569 -33.53 21.69 42.04
N TYR A 570 -33.90 20.56 41.44
CA TYR A 570 -33.26 19.28 41.70
C TYR A 570 -31.81 19.25 41.17
N ALA A 571 -31.60 19.64 39.91
CA ALA A 571 -30.27 19.65 39.30
C ALA A 571 -29.34 20.64 40.04
N LYS A 572 -29.85 21.82 40.41
CA LYS A 572 -29.11 22.78 41.25
C LYS A 572 -28.66 22.15 42.57
N ALA A 573 -29.57 21.47 43.28
CA ALA A 573 -29.24 20.89 44.57
C ALA A 573 -28.22 19.75 44.46
N GLU A 574 -28.29 18.93 43.41
CA GLU A 574 -27.28 17.90 43.13
C GLU A 574 -25.92 18.53 42.80
N LEU A 575 -25.88 19.50 41.88
CA LEU A 575 -24.65 20.19 41.51
C LEU A 575 -24.02 20.91 42.71
N ALA A 576 -24.83 21.58 43.53
CA ALA A 576 -24.35 22.23 44.75
C ALA A 576 -23.77 21.23 45.76
N ASN A 577 -24.42 20.08 45.94
CA ASN A 577 -23.90 19.01 46.80
C ASN A 577 -22.56 18.46 46.31
N TRP A 578 -22.33 18.40 44.99
CA TRP A 578 -21.04 18.04 44.41
C TRP A 578 -19.96 19.09 44.66
N LEU A 579 -20.27 20.37 44.42
CA LEU A 579 -19.33 21.47 44.67
C LEU A 579 -18.91 21.55 46.15
N ILE A 580 -19.82 21.30 47.09
CA ILE A 580 -19.49 21.23 48.52
C ILE A 580 -18.48 20.13 48.79
N ARG A 581 -18.75 18.89 48.33
CA ARG A 581 -17.81 17.77 48.52
C ARG A 581 -16.45 18.04 47.92
N TYR A 582 -16.42 18.61 46.72
CA TYR A 582 -15.18 18.97 46.06
C TYR A 582 -14.43 20.08 46.82
N SER A 583 -15.15 21.04 47.41
CA SER A 583 -14.57 22.06 48.28
C SER A 583 -13.95 21.47 49.55
N ASP A 584 -14.62 20.50 50.18
CA ASP A 584 -14.12 19.85 51.40
C ASP A 584 -12.75 19.20 51.15
N ASP A 585 -12.54 18.66 49.95
CA ASP A 585 -11.29 18.00 49.56
C ASP A 585 -10.19 18.98 49.10
N HIS A 586 -10.55 20.17 48.60
CA HIS A 586 -9.62 21.06 47.88
C HIS A 586 -9.59 22.53 48.31
N GLY A 587 -10.46 22.98 49.23
CA GLY A 587 -10.50 24.35 49.75
C GLY A 587 -10.81 25.43 48.71
N MET A 588 -11.69 25.13 47.75
CA MET A 588 -11.89 25.95 46.54
C MET A 588 -12.86 27.13 46.71
N PHE A 589 -13.79 27.07 47.67
CA PHE A 589 -14.85 28.06 47.87
C PHE A 589 -14.71 28.77 49.22
N SER A 590 -15.15 30.03 49.29
CA SER A 590 -15.25 30.80 50.53
C SER A 590 -16.38 30.29 51.43
N ASP A 591 -16.33 30.63 52.74
CA ASP A 591 -17.39 30.26 53.70
C ASP A 591 -18.78 30.78 53.26
N GLU A 592 -18.84 31.96 52.65
CA GLU A 592 -20.07 32.56 52.12
C GLU A 592 -20.62 31.77 50.92
N GLU A 593 -19.75 31.39 49.98
CA GLU A 593 -20.13 30.53 48.84
C GLU A 593 -20.59 29.15 49.32
N LEU A 594 -19.92 28.55 50.33
CA LEU A 594 -20.32 27.30 50.95
C LEU A 594 -21.69 27.40 51.64
N GLU A 595 -21.99 28.51 52.32
CA GLU A 595 -23.29 28.76 52.91
C GLU A 595 -24.39 28.83 51.84
N ILE A 596 -24.12 29.49 50.70
CA ILE A 596 -25.03 29.56 49.55
C ILE A 596 -25.26 28.16 48.98
N LEU A 597 -24.21 27.36 48.76
CA LEU A 597 -24.33 25.99 48.26
C LEU A 597 -25.14 25.10 49.21
N GLU A 598 -24.91 25.19 50.52
CA GLU A 598 -25.66 24.45 51.53
C GLU A 598 -27.15 24.84 51.55
N ARG A 599 -27.46 26.13 51.35
CA ARG A 599 -28.84 26.60 51.20
C ARG A 599 -29.50 26.04 49.94
N ILE A 600 -28.81 26.03 48.80
CA ILE A 600 -29.29 25.44 47.54
C ILE A 600 -29.54 23.93 47.70
N LYS A 601 -28.60 23.21 48.32
CA LYS A 601 -28.71 21.78 48.63
C LYS A 601 -29.90 21.47 49.54
N ARG A 602 -30.17 22.29 50.56
CA ARG A 602 -31.34 22.12 51.45
C ARG A 602 -32.67 22.45 50.77
N ALA A 603 -32.66 23.31 49.76
CA ALA A 603 -33.83 23.62 48.93
C ALA A 603 -34.21 22.48 47.97
N LYS A 604 -33.48 21.35 47.97
CA LYS A 604 -33.81 20.16 47.17
C LYS A 604 -35.27 19.76 47.43
N PRO A 605 -36.14 19.78 46.42
CA PRO A 605 -37.54 19.41 46.63
C PRO A 605 -37.60 17.96 47.13
N ARG A 606 -38.32 17.74 48.24
CA ARG A 606 -38.55 16.40 48.84
C ARG A 606 -39.40 15.48 47.96
N THR A 607 -39.77 15.92 46.75
CA THR A 607 -40.59 15.14 45.83
C THR A 607 -39.81 13.95 45.32
N VAL A 608 -40.22 12.77 45.78
CA VAL A 608 -39.99 11.50 45.09
C VAL A 608 -40.42 11.72 43.65
N SER A 609 -39.50 11.54 42.70
CA SER A 609 -39.80 11.72 41.27
C SER A 609 -41.10 10.99 40.91
N PRO A 610 -42.03 11.59 40.15
CA PRO A 610 -43.23 10.90 39.68
C PRO A 610 -42.93 9.58 38.96
N ARG A 611 -41.74 9.43 38.35
CA ARG A 611 -41.24 8.15 37.83
C ARG A 611 -40.92 7.14 38.93
N PHE A 612 -40.31 7.56 40.04
CA PHE A 612 -40.11 6.72 41.22
C PHE A 612 -41.43 6.34 41.89
N ILE A 613 -42.41 7.26 41.91
CA ILE A 613 -43.77 6.96 42.39
C ILE A 613 -44.42 5.93 41.47
N LYS A 614 -44.42 6.14 40.14
CA LYS A 614 -44.95 5.17 39.16
C LYS A 614 -44.22 3.83 39.17
N ALA A 615 -42.89 3.81 39.32
CA ALA A 615 -42.11 2.58 39.40
C ALA A 615 -42.39 1.84 40.72
N ALA A 616 -42.47 2.56 41.84
CA ALA A 616 -42.88 1.99 43.12
C ALA A 616 -44.32 1.46 43.07
N GLU A 617 -45.24 2.16 42.40
CA GLU A 617 -46.62 1.71 42.16
C GLU A 617 -46.68 0.49 41.24
N SER A 618 -45.87 0.44 40.17
CA SER A 618 -45.79 -0.71 39.27
C SER A 618 -45.20 -1.94 39.97
N VAL A 619 -44.16 -1.77 40.79
CA VAL A 619 -43.61 -2.83 41.66
C VAL A 619 -44.64 -3.27 42.71
N ARG A 620 -45.46 -2.34 43.21
CA ARG A 620 -46.54 -2.64 44.16
C ARG A 620 -47.71 -3.38 43.51
N GLN A 621 -48.05 -3.09 42.25
CA GLN A 621 -49.02 -3.84 41.45
C GLN A 621 -48.51 -5.24 41.11
N LEU A 622 -47.26 -5.38 40.66
CA LEU A 622 -46.66 -6.69 40.38
C LEU A 622 -46.61 -7.59 41.62
N ARG A 623 -46.31 -7.02 42.80
CA ARG A 623 -46.38 -7.75 44.09
C ARG A 623 -47.80 -8.09 44.55
N GLN A 624 -48.83 -7.44 44.02
CA GLN A 624 -50.23 -7.76 44.33
C GLN A 624 -50.80 -8.81 43.36
N GLU A 625 -50.18 -9.00 42.20
CA GLU A 625 -50.60 -9.96 41.17
C GLU A 625 -49.86 -11.30 41.22
N GLU A 626 -48.79 -11.44 42.02
CA GLU A 626 -48.23 -12.74 42.38
C GLU A 626 -49.07 -13.39 43.51
N PRO A 627 -49.83 -14.47 43.25
CA PRO A 627 -50.35 -15.29 44.33
C PRO A 627 -49.17 -15.92 45.07
N VAL A 628 -49.14 -15.75 46.39
CA VAL A 628 -48.26 -16.51 47.27
C VAL A 628 -48.69 -17.97 47.18
N ASP A 629 -47.93 -18.78 46.44
CA ASP A 629 -47.92 -20.25 46.51
C ASP A 629 -46.49 -20.71 46.80
#